data_AF-A0A3L6THC7-F1
#
_entry.id   AF-A0A3L6THC7-F1
#
_cell.length_a   1.000
_cell.length_b   1.000
_cell.length_c   1.000
_cell.angle_alpha   90.00
_cell.angle_beta   90.00
_cell.angle_gamma   90.00
#
_symmetry.space_group_name_H-M   'P 1'
#
loop_
_entity.id
_entity.type
_entity.pdbx_description
1 polymer ?
#
loop_
_entity_poly.entity_id
_entity_poly.type
_entity_poly.pdbx_seq_one_letter_code
_entity_poly.pdbx_strand_id
1 'polypeptide(L)'
;MWTPQQKRRLDEDCQILSEDPLSATTKLAPSPAAANDEIAVVAERGKVACRDYPHPRSACAKNPFSTTPHERHCDECFCYVCDIAAPCLSWRGLGGHCHASDKDKKRKTKRLMVKQAMQMG
;
A
#
# COMPACT_ATOMS: atom_id res chain seq x y z
N MET A 1 33.23 -8.78 -13.04
CA MET A 1 33.50 -9.34 -11.70
C MET A 1 33.09 -8.29 -10.68
N TRP A 2 31.98 -8.51 -9.97
CA TRP A 2 31.45 -7.54 -8.99
C TRP A 2 31.69 -8.14 -7.59
N THR A 3 32.42 -7.44 -6.73
CA THR A 3 32.69 -7.87 -5.35
C THR A 3 31.95 -6.94 -4.38
N PRO A 4 30.90 -7.40 -3.69
CA PRO A 4 30.21 -6.62 -2.67
C PRO A 4 30.99 -6.63 -1.36
N GLN A 5 31.58 -5.47 -1.03
CA GLN A 5 32.29 -5.26 0.23
C GLN A 5 31.27 -4.95 1.33
N GLN A 6 30.99 -5.96 2.16
CA GLN A 6 30.98 -5.90 3.62
C GLN A 6 30.42 -4.60 4.27
N LYS A 7 29.15 -4.64 4.69
CA LYS A 7 28.68 -3.89 5.87
C LYS A 7 27.70 -4.75 6.69
N ARG A 8 28.21 -5.88 7.18
CA ARG A 8 27.61 -6.68 8.27
C ARG A 8 27.79 -5.95 9.60
N ARG A 9 26.70 -5.42 10.16
CA ARG A 9 26.45 -5.33 11.61
C ARG A 9 24.94 -5.38 11.81
N LEU A 10 24.50 -6.20 12.78
CA LEU A 10 23.13 -6.64 13.12
C LEU A 10 22.76 -8.04 12.57
N ASP A 11 23.63 -9.03 12.78
CA ASP A 11 23.46 -10.45 12.38
C ASP A 11 23.31 -11.38 13.60
N GLU A 12 22.67 -10.92 14.69
CA GLU A 12 22.49 -11.71 15.92
C GLU A 12 20.99 -11.69 16.28
N ASP A 13 20.16 -12.42 15.52
CA ASP A 13 18.80 -12.94 15.89
C ASP A 13 17.97 -13.39 14.65
N CYS A 14 18.48 -13.28 13.42
CA CYS A 14 17.77 -13.77 12.24
C CYS A 14 18.10 -15.25 11.96
N GLN A 15 17.46 -16.17 12.68
CA GLN A 15 17.55 -17.61 12.37
C GLN A 15 16.69 -17.93 11.14
N ILE A 16 17.33 -18.24 10.02
CA ILE A 16 16.64 -18.76 8.83
C ILE A 16 16.20 -20.19 9.13
N LEU A 17 14.89 -20.43 9.15
CA LEU A 17 14.33 -21.76 9.31
C LEU A 17 14.65 -22.60 8.07
N SER A 18 15.12 -23.83 8.28
CA SER A 18 15.45 -24.78 7.20
C SER A 18 14.22 -25.32 6.47
N GLU A 19 13.04 -25.21 7.09
CA GLU A 19 11.77 -25.67 6.56
C GLU A 19 10.93 -24.49 6.09
N ASP A 20 10.35 -24.62 4.90
CA ASP A 20 9.34 -23.68 4.41
C ASP A 20 8.02 -23.95 5.17
N PRO A 21 7.56 -23.04 6.06
CA PRO A 21 6.27 -23.20 6.75
C PRO A 21 5.06 -23.23 5.79
N LEU A 22 5.29 -23.06 4.47
CA LEU A 22 4.29 -23.08 3.42
C LEU A 22 4.21 -24.40 2.65
N SER A 23 5.14 -25.34 2.87
CA SER A 23 5.19 -26.64 2.19
C SER A 23 3.90 -27.46 2.34
N ALA A 24 3.12 -27.21 3.38
CA ALA A 24 1.82 -27.85 3.64
C ALA A 24 0.63 -27.24 2.84
N THR A 25 0.82 -26.15 2.09
CA THR A 25 -0.27 -25.54 1.32
C THR A 25 -0.52 -26.38 0.06
N THR A 26 -1.69 -27.02 0.02
CA THR A 26 -2.16 -27.86 -1.09
C THR A 26 -1.95 -27.18 -2.44
N LYS A 27 -1.14 -27.83 -3.29
CA LYS A 27 -0.87 -27.45 -4.67
C LYS A 27 -2.18 -27.39 -5.46
N LEU A 28 -2.73 -26.20 -5.68
CA LEU A 28 -3.84 -26.02 -6.62
C LEU A 28 -3.33 -26.38 -8.02
N ALA A 29 -3.95 -27.39 -8.63
CA ALA A 29 -3.60 -27.80 -9.98
C ALA A 29 -3.92 -26.67 -10.97
N PRO A 30 -2.98 -26.26 -11.83
CA PRO A 30 -3.27 -25.31 -12.89
C PRO A 30 -4.26 -25.93 -13.88
N SER A 31 -5.37 -25.24 -14.14
CA SER A 31 -6.27 -25.55 -15.25
C SER A 31 -5.53 -25.34 -16.58
N PRO A 32 -5.71 -26.19 -17.61
CA PRO A 32 -5.06 -25.99 -18.90
C PRO A 32 -5.57 -24.71 -19.55
N ALA A 33 -4.77 -23.65 -19.49
CA ALA A 33 -5.06 -22.38 -20.12
C ALA A 33 -4.70 -22.45 -21.61
N ALA A 34 -5.68 -22.18 -22.47
CA ALA A 34 -5.44 -21.80 -23.86
C ALA A 34 -4.53 -20.57 -23.90
N ALA A 35 -3.64 -20.51 -24.90
CA ALA A 35 -2.64 -19.48 -25.09
C ALA A 35 -3.26 -18.06 -25.14
N ASN A 36 -3.35 -17.43 -23.99
CA ASN A 36 -3.53 -15.99 -23.84
C ASN A 36 -2.51 -15.58 -22.78
N ASP A 37 -1.73 -14.53 -23.02
CA ASP A 37 -0.69 -13.97 -22.12
C ASP A 37 -1.32 -13.31 -20.87
N GLU A 38 -2.30 -13.98 -20.27
CA GLU A 38 -3.14 -13.49 -19.20
C GLU A 38 -2.65 -14.08 -17.87
N ILE A 39 -1.94 -13.26 -17.10
CA ILE A 39 -1.45 -13.66 -15.78
C ILE A 39 -2.62 -13.58 -14.79
N ALA A 40 -3.05 -14.73 -14.26
CA ALA A 40 -4.08 -14.81 -13.24
C ALA A 40 -3.48 -15.00 -11.83
N VAL A 41 -3.95 -14.22 -10.86
CA VAL A 41 -3.66 -14.46 -9.44
C VAL A 41 -4.56 -15.61 -8.97
N VAL A 42 -3.98 -16.78 -8.72
CA VAL A 42 -4.73 -17.99 -8.34
C VAL A 42 -4.96 -18.15 -6.84
N ALA A 43 -4.20 -17.42 -6.02
CA ALA A 43 -4.36 -17.38 -4.56
C ALA A 43 -3.67 -16.14 -3.97
N GLU A 44 -4.17 -15.67 -2.83
CA GLU A 44 -3.53 -14.67 -1.97
C GLU A 44 -3.45 -15.20 -0.53
N ARG A 45 -2.41 -14.83 0.21
CA ARG A 45 -2.25 -15.22 1.62
C ARG A 45 -1.74 -14.05 2.46
N GLY A 46 -2.31 -13.87 3.63
CA GLY A 46 -1.94 -12.82 4.58
C GLY A 46 -2.62 -11.48 4.32
N LYS A 47 -2.13 -10.42 4.97
CA LYS A 47 -2.65 -9.05 4.85
C LYS A 47 -2.01 -8.33 3.68
N VAL A 48 -2.82 -7.62 2.90
CA VAL A 48 -2.41 -6.82 1.75
C VAL A 48 -2.32 -5.35 2.15
N ALA A 49 -1.14 -4.74 2.05
CA ALA A 49 -0.87 -3.35 2.50
C ALA A 49 -1.91 -2.32 2.01
N CYS A 50 -2.25 -2.37 0.73
CA CYS A 50 -3.16 -1.44 0.07
C CYS A 50 -4.66 -1.76 0.24
N ARG A 51 -4.99 -2.74 1.08
CA ARG A 51 -6.35 -3.26 1.28
C ARG A 51 -6.74 -3.36 2.74
N ASP A 52 -5.80 -3.84 3.55
CA ASP A 52 -6.04 -4.32 4.91
C ASP A 52 -5.33 -3.46 5.99
N TYR A 53 -4.59 -2.43 5.56
CA TYR A 53 -3.93 -1.46 6.45
C TYR A 53 -4.22 -0.03 6.00
N PRO A 54 -4.07 0.97 6.90
CA PRO A 54 -4.30 2.36 6.56
C PRO A 54 -3.49 2.81 5.34
N HIS A 55 -4.17 3.30 4.30
CA HIS A 55 -3.53 3.73 3.06
C HIS A 55 -4.16 5.00 2.49
N PRO A 56 -3.40 5.81 1.71
CA PRO A 56 -3.98 6.93 0.98
C PRO A 56 -4.91 6.42 -0.12
N ARG A 57 -5.95 7.19 -0.44
CA ARG A 57 -6.94 6.81 -1.46
C ARG A 57 -6.35 6.45 -2.83
N SER A 58 -5.26 7.10 -3.23
CA SER A 58 -4.53 6.80 -4.47
C SER A 58 -3.94 5.39 -4.52
N ALA A 59 -3.77 4.74 -3.38
CA ALA A 59 -3.22 3.40 -3.24
C ALA A 59 -4.29 2.33 -2.93
N CYS A 60 -5.58 2.68 -2.87
CA CYS A 60 -6.63 1.74 -2.47
C CYS A 60 -6.81 0.61 -3.48
N ALA A 61 -6.61 -0.64 -3.03
CA ALA A 61 -6.83 -1.84 -3.85
C ALA A 61 -8.32 -2.26 -3.88
N LYS A 62 -9.10 -1.98 -2.82
CA LYS A 62 -10.56 -2.28 -2.80
C LYS A 62 -11.33 -1.42 -3.80
N ASN A 63 -10.92 -0.16 -3.94
CA ASN A 63 -11.54 0.82 -4.81
C ASN A 63 -10.44 1.43 -5.70
N PRO A 64 -10.06 0.78 -6.82
CA PRO A 64 -8.94 1.23 -7.64
C PRO A 64 -9.13 2.67 -8.13
N PHE A 65 -8.13 3.51 -7.93
CA PHE A 65 -8.23 4.96 -8.19
C PHE A 65 -8.53 5.32 -9.65
N SER A 66 -8.11 4.49 -10.60
CA SER A 66 -8.31 4.72 -12.04
C SER A 66 -9.73 4.38 -12.52
N THR A 67 -10.47 3.53 -11.81
CA THR A 67 -11.75 2.98 -12.28
C THR A 67 -12.92 3.30 -11.38
N THR A 68 -12.68 3.82 -10.18
CA THR A 68 -13.73 4.13 -9.21
C THR A 68 -13.82 5.63 -8.94
N PRO A 69 -15.03 6.16 -8.69
CA PRO A 69 -15.20 7.58 -8.34
C PRO A 69 -14.38 7.96 -7.10
N HIS A 70 -13.98 9.23 -7.02
CA HIS A 70 -13.19 9.77 -5.90
C HIS A 70 -13.97 9.79 -4.58
N GLU A 71 -15.29 9.77 -4.68
CA GLU A 71 -16.27 9.56 -3.62
C GLU A 71 -16.05 8.26 -2.87
N ARG A 72 -15.65 7.20 -3.59
CA ARG A 72 -15.65 5.84 -3.08
C ARG A 72 -14.31 5.56 -2.41
N HIS A 73 -14.33 5.36 -1.10
CA HIS A 73 -13.19 4.98 -0.27
C HIS A 73 -13.56 3.76 0.58
N CYS A 74 -12.56 3.03 1.09
CA CYS A 74 -12.78 1.95 2.05
C CYS A 74 -12.46 2.42 3.48
N ASP A 75 -12.75 1.58 4.48
CA ASP A 75 -12.57 1.91 5.89
C ASP A 75 -11.10 2.18 6.27
N GLU A 76 -10.17 1.54 5.56
CA GLU A 76 -8.72 1.74 5.74
C GLU A 76 -8.18 2.95 4.96
N CYS A 77 -9.02 3.68 4.21
CA CYS A 77 -8.55 4.87 3.52
C CYS A 77 -8.36 6.05 4.48
N PHE A 78 -7.27 6.79 4.32
CA PHE A 78 -7.06 8.06 5.02
C PHE A 78 -6.75 9.20 4.06
N CYS A 79 -6.95 10.42 4.54
CA CYS A 79 -6.53 11.64 3.86
C CYS A 79 -5.04 11.88 4.08
N TYR A 80 -4.24 11.73 3.03
CA TYR A 80 -2.78 11.93 3.11
C TYR A 80 -2.37 13.29 3.69
N VAL A 81 -3.12 14.35 3.38
CA VAL A 81 -2.78 15.72 3.82
C VAL A 81 -3.14 15.95 5.28
N CYS A 82 -4.29 15.45 5.72
CA CYS A 82 -4.84 15.72 7.05
C CYS A 82 -4.48 14.65 8.10
N ASP A 83 -3.99 13.48 7.67
CA ASP A 83 -3.68 12.33 8.52
C ASP A 83 -4.89 11.82 9.35
N ILE A 84 -6.09 11.91 8.78
CA ILE A 84 -7.35 11.42 9.37
C ILE A 84 -8.04 10.42 8.43
N ALA A 85 -8.92 9.59 9.00
CA ALA A 85 -9.76 8.67 8.25
C ALA A 85 -10.53 9.41 7.13
N ALA A 86 -10.66 8.76 5.97
CA ALA A 86 -11.38 9.32 4.85
C ALA A 86 -12.90 9.31 5.09
N PRO A 87 -13.64 10.34 4.66
CA PRO A 87 -13.17 11.54 3.96
C PRO A 87 -12.86 12.70 4.93
N CYS A 88 -11.93 13.58 4.55
CA CYS A 88 -11.74 14.86 5.23
C CYS A 88 -12.63 15.98 4.64
N LEU A 89 -12.71 17.15 5.27
CA LEU A 89 -13.47 18.30 4.77
C LEU A 89 -13.09 18.72 3.34
N SER A 90 -11.80 18.72 3.01
CA SER A 90 -11.29 19.06 1.67
C SER A 90 -11.09 17.83 0.77
N TRP A 91 -11.87 16.76 0.97
CA TRP A 91 -11.69 15.50 0.26
C TRP A 91 -11.87 15.65 -1.26
N ARG A 92 -12.95 16.34 -1.66
CA ARG A 92 -13.45 16.44 -3.04
C ARG A 92 -12.99 17.74 -3.72
N GLY A 93 -13.29 17.84 -5.01
CA GLY A 93 -13.09 19.04 -5.82
C GLY A 93 -11.82 18.99 -6.68
N LEU A 94 -11.63 20.03 -7.50
CA LEU A 94 -10.46 20.14 -8.36
C LEU A 94 -9.21 20.26 -7.49
N GLY A 95 -8.36 19.24 -7.51
CA GLY A 95 -7.22 19.16 -6.60
C GLY A 95 -7.57 18.80 -5.15
N GLY A 96 -8.73 18.18 -4.93
CA GLY A 96 -9.14 17.65 -3.63
C GLY A 96 -8.10 16.74 -2.98
N HIS A 97 -8.23 16.51 -1.67
CA HIS A 97 -7.28 15.70 -0.91
C HIS A 97 -7.33 14.22 -1.28
N CYS A 98 -8.39 13.74 -1.95
CA CYS A 98 -8.47 12.36 -2.45
C CYS A 98 -7.37 12.01 -3.46
N HIS A 99 -6.81 12.99 -4.18
CA HIS A 99 -5.70 12.79 -5.12
C HIS A 99 -4.32 12.85 -4.47
N ALA A 100 -4.25 13.19 -3.18
CA ALA A 100 -2.99 13.45 -2.52
C ALA A 100 -2.20 12.14 -2.31
N SER A 101 -0.94 12.17 -2.71
CA SER A 101 0.03 11.10 -2.50
C SER A 101 1.39 11.68 -2.12
N ASP A 102 2.28 10.81 -1.66
CA ASP A 102 3.68 11.11 -1.37
C ASP A 102 4.53 11.35 -2.63
N LYS A 103 3.96 11.28 -3.83
CA LYS A 103 4.67 11.65 -5.06
C LYS A 103 4.66 13.15 -5.29
N ASP A 104 3.72 13.88 -4.71
CA ASP A 104 3.56 15.33 -4.88
C ASP A 104 4.25 16.10 -3.74
N LYS A 105 5.31 16.85 -4.08
CA LYS A 105 6.05 17.71 -3.14
C LYS A 105 5.13 18.72 -2.44
N LYS A 106 4.14 19.29 -3.14
CA LYS A 106 3.18 20.24 -2.56
C LYS A 106 2.33 19.59 -1.48
N ARG A 107 1.93 18.33 -1.67
CA ARG A 107 1.15 17.56 -0.67
C ARG A 107 1.99 17.23 0.56
N LYS A 108 3.27 16.89 0.39
CA LYS A 108 4.22 16.69 1.50
C LYS A 108 4.35 17.93 2.37
N THR A 109 4.59 19.08 1.75
CA THR A 109 4.72 20.36 2.47
C THR A 109 3.43 20.68 3.23
N LYS A 110 2.27 20.55 2.58
CA LYS A 110 0.97 20.77 3.25
C LYS A 110 0.76 19.83 4.44
N ARG A 111 1.07 18.53 4.30
CA ARG A 111 0.95 17.55 5.38
C ARG A 111 1.84 17.93 6.58
N LEU A 112 3.07 18.36 6.32
CA LEU A 112 3.98 18.80 7.39
C LEU A 112 3.42 20.02 8.14
N MET A 113 2.90 21.01 7.40
CA MET A 113 2.29 22.20 7.99
C MET A 113 1.07 21.85 8.87
N VAL A 114 0.20 20.95 8.39
CA VAL A 114 -0.96 20.48 9.19
C VAL A 114 -0.49 19.76 10.46
N LYS A 115 0.52 18.88 10.36
CA LYS A 115 1.07 18.17 11.53
C LYS A 115 1.66 19.13 12.58
N GLN A 116 2.41 20.14 12.13
CA GLN A 116 2.98 21.15 13.02
C GLN A 116 1.87 21.98 13.71
N ALA A 117 0.83 22.35 12.97
CA ALA A 117 -0.30 23.08 13.53
C ALA A 117 -1.07 22.26 14.59
N MET A 118 -1.21 20.95 14.39
CA MET A 118 -1.86 20.04 15.35
C MET A 118 -1.04 19.81 16.63
N GLN A 119 0.26 20.11 16.62
CA GLN A 119 1.16 19.90 17.76
C GLN A 119 1.30 21.13 18.66
N MET A 120 0.80 22.29 18.22
CA MET A 120 0.85 23.56 18.94
C MET A 120 -0.50 24.00 19.54
N GLY A 121 -1.54 23.18 19.40
CA GLY A 121 -2.86 23.38 20.00
C GLY A 121 -3.19 22.29 21.00
#